data_AF-A0A2V3XVZ8-F1
#
_entry.id   AF-A0A2V3XVZ8-F1
#
_cell.length_a   1.000
_cell.length_b   1.000
_cell.length_c   1.000
_cell.angle_alpha   90.00
_cell.angle_beta   90.00
_cell.angle_gamma   90.00
#
_symmetry.space_group_name_H-M   'P 1'
#
loop_
_entity.id
_entity.type
_entity.pdbx_description
1 polymer ?
#
loop_
_entity_poly.entity_id
_entity_poly.type
_entity_poly.pdbx_seq_one_letter_code
_entity_poly.pdbx_strand_id
1 'polypeptide(L)' 'MCEAILGMIEAGRVEGRTHGEAKIVAIIRKKYIKKKNLQIISDELELDYFYVKEVIDLIHEHPDWTDLQIGETLIMRNNF' A
#
# COMPACT_ATOMS: atom_id res chain seq x y z
N MET A 1 -13.67 26.64 -16.12
CA MET A 1 -12.40 26.03 -16.61
C MET A 1 -11.45 25.67 -15.48
N CYS A 2 -11.32 26.45 -14.39
CA CYS A 2 -10.40 26.10 -13.29
C CYS A 2 -10.78 24.85 -12.49
N GLU A 3 -12.06 24.64 -12.15
CA GLU A 3 -12.49 23.50 -11.32
C GLU A 3 -12.23 22.13 -11.97
N ALA A 4 -12.47 22.01 -13.28
CA ALA A 4 -12.26 20.75 -14.00
C ALA A 4 -10.78 20.35 -14.05
N ILE A 5 -9.88 21.33 -14.25
CA ILE A 5 -8.43 21.08 -14.28
C ILE A 5 -7.93 20.69 -12.88
N LEU A 6 -8.40 21.37 -11.82
CA LEU A 6 -8.08 21.02 -10.44
C LEU A 6 -8.53 19.60 -10.09
N GLY A 7 -9.75 19.21 -10.52
CA GLY A 7 -10.26 17.85 -10.33
C GLY A 7 -9.40 16.79 -11.02
N MET A 8 -8.94 17.05 -12.24
CA MET A 8 -8.07 16.12 -12.98
C MET A 8 -6.68 15.98 -12.33
N ILE A 9 -6.11 17.07 -11.81
CA ILE A 9 -4.81 17.04 -11.11
C ILE A 9 -4.91 16.21 -9.83
N GLU A 10 -5.96 16.42 -9.03
CA GLU A 10 -6.12 15.67 -7.79
C GLU A 10 -6.40 14.19 -8.05
N ALA A 11 -7.20 13.87 -9.07
CA ALA A 11 -7.43 12.49 -9.51
C ALA A 11 -6.10 11.79 -9.89
N GLY A 12 -5.26 12.44 -10.70
CA GLY A 12 -3.95 11.90 -11.06
C GLY A 12 -3.00 11.76 -9.86
N ARG A 13 -3.06 12.67 -8.89
CA ARG A 13 -2.26 12.59 -7.65
C ARG A 13 -2.70 11.41 -6.77
N VAL A 14 -4.01 11.19 -6.64
CA VAL A 14 -4.56 10.03 -5.92
C VAL A 14 -4.17 8.75 -6.62
N GLU A 15 -4.40 8.64 -7.93
CA GLU A 15 -4.04 7.47 -8.74
C GLU A 15 -2.54 7.13 -8.61
N GLY A 16 -1.67 8.14 -8.73
CA GLY A 16 -0.22 7.96 -8.59
C GLY A 16 0.19 7.45 -7.21
N ARG A 17 -0.40 7.98 -6.14
CA ARG A 17 -0.14 7.49 -4.76
C ARG A 17 -0.63 6.06 -4.58
N THR A 18 -1.85 5.76 -5.00
CA THR A 18 -2.42 4.41 -4.91
C THR A 18 -1.57 3.39 -5.66
N HIS A 19 -1.12 3.72 -6.87
CA HIS A 19 -0.29 2.83 -7.66
C HIS A 19 1.12 2.67 -7.08
N GLY A 20 1.68 3.73 -6.48
CA GLY A 20 2.93 3.65 -5.71
C GLY A 20 2.80 2.72 -4.52
N GLU A 21 1.73 2.88 -3.74
CA GLU A 21 1.43 2.06 -2.56
C GLU A 21 1.25 0.58 -2.93
N ALA A 22 0.49 0.30 -3.99
CA ALA A 22 0.29 -1.05 -4.49
C ALA A 22 1.60 -1.77 -4.84
N LYS A 23 2.61 -1.04 -5.36
CA LYS A 23 3.93 -1.62 -5.64
C LYS A 23 4.67 -1.99 -4.37
N ILE A 24 4.56 -1.19 -3.31
CA ILE A 24 5.16 -1.49 -2.01
C ILE A 24 4.50 -2.74 -1.41
N VAL A 25 3.17 -2.80 -1.43
CA VAL A 25 2.39 -3.97 -0.99
C VAL A 25 2.81 -5.24 -1.74
N ALA A 26 2.97 -5.17 -3.06
CA ALA A 26 3.40 -6.32 -3.87
C ALA A 26 4.78 -6.85 -3.45
N ILE A 27 5.72 -5.95 -3.12
CA ILE A 27 7.06 -6.33 -2.64
C ILE A 27 6.96 -7.01 -1.26
N ILE A 28 6.17 -6.45 -0.34
CA ILE A 28 5.92 -7.03 0.99
C ILE A 28 5.28 -8.42 0.86
N ARG A 29 4.21 -8.55 0.07
CA ARG A 29 3.53 -9.84 -0.18
C ARG A 29 4.50 -10.88 -0.72
N LYS A 30 5.33 -10.51 -1.70
CA LYS A 30 6.34 -11.42 -2.27
C LYS A 30 7.37 -11.88 -1.23
N LYS A 31 7.79 -11.02 -0.30
CA LYS A 31 8.71 -11.41 0.78
C LYS A 31 8.00 -12.25 1.86
N TYR A 32 6.75 -11.93 2.18
CA TYR A 32 5.94 -12.67 3.13
C TYR A 32 5.66 -14.11 2.65
N ILE A 33 5.33 -14.30 1.37
CA ILE A 33 5.18 -15.64 0.75
C ILE A 33 6.46 -16.48 0.86
N LYS A 34 7.64 -15.83 0.85
CA LYS A 34 8.94 -16.47 1.10
C LYS A 34 9.19 -16.80 2.58
N LYS A 35 8.18 -16.71 3.44
CA LYS A 35 8.21 -16.96 4.89
C LYS A 35 9.20 -16.08 5.65
N LYS A 36 9.51 -14.88 5.13
CA LYS A 36 10.25 -13.88 5.90
C LYS A 36 9.35 -13.33 7.00
N ASN A 37 9.90 -13.15 8.21
CA ASN A 37 9.15 -12.55 9.31
C ASN A 37 9.09 -11.02 9.17
N LEU A 38 8.21 -10.40 9.96
CA LEU A 38 7.94 -8.96 9.95
C LEU A 38 9.22 -8.11 10.10
N GLN A 39 10.10 -8.46 11.05
CA GLN A 39 11.32 -7.71 11.32
C GLN A 39 12.25 -7.73 10.11
N ILE A 40 12.49 -8.90 9.51
CA ILE A 40 13.35 -9.03 8.34
C ILE A 40 12.80 -8.23 7.15
N ILE A 41 11.47 -8.22 6.96
CA ILE A 41 10.84 -7.47 5.86
C ILE A 41 11.00 -5.97 6.09
N SER A 42 10.76 -5.50 7.32
CA SER A 42 10.94 -4.10 7.73
C SER A 42 12.38 -3.64 7.51
N ASP A 43 13.37 -4.41 8.00
CA ASP A 43 14.79 -4.08 7.86
C ASP A 43 15.23 -4.08 6.39
N GLU A 44 14.88 -5.11 5.61
CA GLU A 44 15.32 -5.21 4.20
C GLU A 44 14.69 -4.18 3.27
N LEU A 45 13.53 -3.63 3.63
CA LEU A 45 12.84 -2.62 2.85
C LEU A 45 13.03 -1.21 3.39
N GLU A 46 13.72 -1.07 4.53
CA GLU A 46 13.85 0.20 5.25
C GLU A 46 12.48 0.85 5.53
N LEU A 47 11.49 0.00 5.87
CA LEU A 47 10.12 0.41 6.16
C LEU A 47 9.82 0.30 7.65
N ASP A 48 8.88 1.12 8.12
CA ASP A 48 8.37 1.03 9.48
C ASP A 48 7.77 -0.35 9.77
N TYR A 49 8.07 -0.89 10.96
CA TYR A 49 7.61 -2.22 11.37
C TYR A 49 6.09 -2.30 11.44
N PHE A 50 5.42 -1.26 11.96
CA PHE A 50 3.96 -1.25 12.11
C PHE A 50 3.28 -1.15 10.76
N TYR A 51 3.85 -0.39 9.83
CA TYR A 51 3.37 -0.36 8.44
C TYR A 51 3.45 -1.75 7.79
N VAL A 52 4.60 -2.44 7.90
CA VAL A 52 4.75 -3.81 7.36
C VAL A 52 3.78 -4.79 8.02
N LYS A 53 3.55 -4.64 9.33
CA LYS A 53 2.56 -5.42 10.07
C LYS A 53 1.15 -5.18 9.54
N GLU A 54 0.73 -3.93 9.37
CA GLU A 54 -0.60 -3.60 8.86
C GLU A 54 -0.83 -4.18 7.45
N VAL A 55 0.16 -4.08 6.56
CA VAL A 55 0.08 -4.67 5.22
C VAL A 55 -0.12 -6.19 5.30
N ILE A 56 0.62 -6.88 6.17
CA ILE A 56 0.52 -8.34 6.32
C ILE A 56 -0.81 -8.73 6.98
N ASP A 57 -1.29 -7.97 7.96
CA ASP A 57 -2.60 -8.19 8.57
C ASP A 57 -3.70 -8.09 7.50
N LEU A 58 -3.66 -7.07 6.64
CA LEU A 58 -4.60 -6.92 5.51
C LEU A 58 -4.51 -8.07 4.50
N ILE A 59 -3.30 -8.53 4.17
CA ILE A 59 -3.10 -9.71 3.29
C ILE A 59 -3.71 -10.96 3.92
N HIS A 60 -3.66 -11.09 5.24
CA HIS A 60 -4.18 -12.24 5.97
C HIS A 60 -5.71 -12.20 6.12
N GLU A 61 -6.26 -11.04 6.47
CA GLU A 61 -7.70 -10.79 6.60
C GLU A 61 -8.42 -10.91 5.25
N HIS A 62 -7.75 -10.51 4.17
CA HIS A 62 -8.31 -10.46 2.84
C HIS A 62 -7.40 -11.13 1.80
N PRO A 63 -7.34 -12.47 1.76
CA PRO A 63 -6.45 -13.21 0.86
C PRO A 63 -6.75 -12.97 -0.63
N ASP A 64 -8.00 -12.64 -0.96
CA ASP A 64 -8.46 -12.39 -2.33
C ASP A 64 -8.22 -10.95 -2.81
N TRP A 65 -7.77 -10.05 -1.91
CA TRP A 65 -7.52 -8.66 -2.29
C TRP A 65 -6.24 -8.52 -3.10
N THR A 66 -6.37 -7.77 -4.20
CA THR A 66 -5.24 -7.33 -5.00
C THR A 66 -4.37 -6.34 -4.23
N ASP A 67 -3.12 -6.19 -4.64
CA ASP A 67 -2.20 -5.21 -4.06
C ASP A 67 -2.72 -3.77 -4.20
N LEU A 68 -3.51 -3.50 -5.25
CA LEU A 68 -4.16 -2.22 -5.47
C LEU A 68 -5.23 -1.95 -4.39
N GLN A 69 -6.11 -2.92 -4.11
CA GLN A 69 -7.16 -2.77 -3.09
C GLN A 69 -6.58 -2.58 -1.68
N ILE A 70 -5.48 -3.26 -1.37
CA ILE A 70 -4.76 -3.05 -0.10
C ILE A 70 -4.15 -1.64 -0.09
N GLY A 71 -3.49 -1.21 -1.15
CA GLY A 71 -2.90 0.13 -1.24
C GLY A 71 -3.96 1.25 -1.13
N GLU A 72 -5.11 1.10 -1.78
CA GLU A 72 -6.25 2.00 -1.63
C GLU A 72 -6.71 2.08 -0.17
N THR A 73 -6.83 0.93 0.50
CA THR A 73 -7.24 0.87 1.91
C THR A 73 -6.26 1.61 2.82
N LEU A 74 -4.96 1.43 2.61
CA LEU A 74 -3.90 2.10 3.38
C LEU A 74 -3.92 3.61 3.17
N ILE A 75 -4.08 4.08 1.92
CA ILE A 75 -4.19 5.52 1.62
C ILE A 75 -5.45 6.12 2.26
N MET A 76 -6.58 5.42 2.25
CA MET A 76 -7.82 5.89 2.90
C MET A 76 -7.67 6.01 4.42
N ARG A 77 -6.96 5.06 5.06
CA ARG A 77 -6.74 5.06 6.52
C ARG A 77 -5.77 6.15 6.99
N ASN A 78 -4.77 6.50 6.18
CA ASN A 78 -3.74 7.49 6.53
C ASN A 78 -4.13 8.96 6.22
N ASN A 79 -5.33 9.21 5.68
CA ASN A 79 -5.82 10.57 5.39
C ASN A 79 -6.61 11.22 6.57
N PHE A 80 -6.39 10.78 7.82
CA PHE A 80 -7.00 11.35 9.03
C PHE A 80 -5.98 12.10 9.91
#